data_AF-A0A4Q6EUS4-F1
#
_entry.id   AF-A0A4Q6EUS4-F1
#
_cell.length_a   1.000
_cell.length_b   1.000
_cell.length_c   1.000
_cell.angle_alpha   90.00
_cell.angle_beta   90.00
_cell.angle_gamma   90.00
#
_symmetry.space_group_name_H-M   'P 1'
#
loop_
_entity.id
_entity.type
_entity.pdbx_description
1 polymer ?
#
loop_
_entity_poly.entity_id
_entity_poly.type
_entity_poly.pdbx_seq_one_letter_code
_entity_poly.pdbx_strand_id
1 'polypeptide(L)'
;MIPIFPRVFAAALLLALLLPTAEAAPLSLAEAIRYALDHSPRIDTAAKEATIATLARKNAGAAFLPTLDVTANLGRRGYSPTFPETRTAADGSLIFPGINPWTSGLTAQLSENLFDNGLSIDRYKIANLREEQATVQALDNRDQVFLEIGQRFYQYSLDRKLLALQEDQFGIL
;
A
#
# COMPACT_ATOMS: atom_id res chain seq x y z
N MET A 1 -41.99 40.59 16.51
CA MET A 1 -43.19 39.76 16.36
C MET A 1 -42.75 38.29 16.35
N ILE A 2 -42.91 37.64 17.51
CA ILE A 2 -43.01 36.20 17.87
C ILE A 2 -42.03 35.15 17.27
N PRO A 3 -41.32 34.37 18.12
CA PRO A 3 -40.33 33.33 17.78
C PRO A 3 -40.89 31.88 17.82
N ILE A 4 -40.39 30.97 16.99
CA ILE A 4 -40.58 29.50 17.09
C ILE A 4 -39.37 28.88 16.38
N PHE A 5 -38.36 28.28 17.01
CA PHE A 5 -38.32 26.88 17.44
C PHE A 5 -37.00 26.60 18.21
N PRO A 6 -37.04 26.28 19.52
CA PRO A 6 -35.94 25.58 20.19
C PRO A 6 -36.48 24.30 20.84
N ARG A 7 -36.99 23.35 20.04
CA ARG A 7 -37.55 22.10 20.58
C ARG A 7 -37.06 20.81 19.92
N VAL A 8 -36.44 20.89 18.73
CA VAL A 8 -35.95 19.69 18.04
C VAL A 8 -34.55 19.28 18.53
N PHE A 9 -33.72 20.23 18.99
CA PHE A 9 -32.38 19.93 19.51
C PHE A 9 -32.37 19.16 20.85
N ALA A 10 -33.42 19.28 21.65
CA ALA A 10 -33.48 18.61 22.97
C ALA A 10 -33.76 17.10 22.85
N ALA A 11 -34.43 16.66 21.78
CA ALA A 11 -34.81 15.25 21.62
C ALA A 11 -33.63 14.37 21.14
N ALA A 12 -32.69 14.93 20.37
CA ALA A 12 -31.50 14.21 19.90
C ALA A 12 -30.48 13.98 21.03
N LEU A 13 -30.41 14.88 22.02
CA LEU A 13 -29.49 14.76 23.16
C LEU A 13 -29.94 13.67 24.16
N LEU A 14 -31.26 13.39 24.23
CA LEU A 14 -31.79 12.40 25.18
C LEU A 14 -31.63 10.95 24.69
N LEU A 15 -31.46 10.73 23.37
CA LEU A 15 -31.34 9.38 22.79
C LEU A 15 -29.89 8.85 22.81
N ALA A 16 -28.90 9.72 22.98
CA ALA A 16 -27.49 9.31 23.10
C ALA A 16 -27.11 8.72 24.47
N LEU A 17 -27.98 8.87 25.48
CA LEU A 17 -27.75 8.39 26.85
C LEU A 17 -28.17 6.93 27.10
N LEU A 18 -28.80 6.28 26.11
CA LEU A 18 -29.30 4.89 26.25
C LEU A 18 -28.38 3.83 25.63
N LEU A 19 -27.21 4.21 25.13
CA LEU A 19 -26.23 3.22 24.67
C LEU A 19 -25.72 2.47 25.90
N PRO A 20 -25.88 1.13 25.97
CA PRO A 20 -25.22 0.36 27.01
C PRO A 20 -23.72 0.62 26.87
N THR A 21 -23.12 1.25 27.88
CA THR A 21 -21.68 1.22 28.07
C THR A 21 -21.33 -0.24 28.29
N ALA A 22 -20.98 -0.93 27.21
CA ALA A 22 -20.37 -2.25 27.29
C ALA A 22 -19.16 -2.08 28.19
N GLU A 23 -19.28 -2.56 29.41
CA GLU A 23 -18.24 -2.53 30.42
C GLU A 23 -17.07 -3.30 29.83
N ALA A 24 -16.06 -2.55 29.39
CA ALA A 24 -14.89 -3.11 28.74
C ALA A 24 -14.22 -4.04 29.76
N ALA A 25 -14.37 -5.34 29.55
CA ALA A 25 -13.69 -6.34 30.35
C ALA A 25 -12.19 -5.99 30.40
N PRO A 26 -11.54 -6.10 31.58
CA PRO A 26 -10.14 -5.73 31.71
C PRO A 26 -9.32 -6.58 30.74
N LEU A 27 -8.79 -5.91 29.70
CA LEU A 27 -8.08 -6.54 28.61
C LEU A 27 -6.90 -7.32 29.20
N SER A 28 -6.91 -8.65 29.05
CA SER A 28 -5.76 -9.46 29.48
C SER A 28 -4.57 -9.19 28.56
N LEU A 29 -3.33 -9.42 29.01
CA LEU A 29 -2.15 -9.25 28.18
C LEU A 29 -2.23 -10.06 26.87
N ALA A 30 -2.75 -11.29 26.93
CA ALA A 30 -2.93 -12.14 25.76
C ALA A 30 -3.96 -11.56 24.77
N GLU A 31 -5.01 -10.92 25.29
CA GLU A 31 -6.04 -10.28 24.48
C GLU A 31 -5.54 -8.96 23.86
N ALA A 32 -4.70 -8.21 24.58
CA ALA A 32 -4.02 -7.03 24.06
C ALA A 32 -3.07 -7.37 22.90
N ILE A 33 -2.32 -8.46 23.02
CA ILE A 33 -1.44 -8.95 21.95
C ILE A 33 -2.25 -9.39 20.73
N ARG A 34 -3.33 -10.15 20.93
CA ARG A 34 -4.23 -10.56 19.84
C ARG A 34 -4.85 -9.37 19.13
N TYR A 35 -5.40 -8.42 19.89
CA TYR A 35 -5.97 -7.21 19.34
C TYR A 35 -4.95 -6.42 18.52
N ALA A 36 -3.71 -6.30 19.01
CA ALA A 36 -2.63 -5.65 18.29
C ALA A 36 -2.20 -6.42 17.03
N LEU A 37 -2.20 -7.74 17.05
CA LEU A 37 -1.90 -8.55 15.85
C LEU A 37 -2.88 -8.22 14.70
N ASP A 38 -4.16 -8.05 15.03
CA ASP A 38 -5.22 -7.82 14.05
C ASP A 38 -5.34 -6.35 13.61
N HIS A 39 -5.00 -5.40 14.49
CA HIS A 39 -5.28 -3.96 14.28
C HIS A 39 -4.04 -3.06 14.25
N SER A 40 -2.82 -3.58 14.46
CA SER A 40 -1.61 -2.75 14.48
C SER A 40 -1.18 -2.36 13.07
N PRO A 41 -1.16 -1.05 12.72
CA PRO A 41 -0.65 -0.58 11.43
C PRO A 41 0.82 -0.89 11.22
N ARG A 42 1.61 -0.99 12.31
CA ARG A 42 3.04 -1.32 12.24
C ARG A 42 3.27 -2.75 11.74
N ILE A 43 2.47 -3.70 12.23
CA ILE A 43 2.56 -5.11 11.81
C ILE A 43 2.09 -5.26 10.36
N ASP A 44 0.96 -4.64 10.00
CA ASP A 44 0.44 -4.65 8.62
C ASP A 44 1.44 -4.03 7.63
N THR A 45 2.04 -2.89 7.97
CA THR A 45 3.06 -2.24 7.13
C THR A 45 4.26 -3.15 6.93
N ALA A 46 4.79 -3.75 8.00
CA ALA A 46 5.93 -4.66 7.92
C ALA A 46 5.62 -5.92 7.08
N ALA A 47 4.40 -6.46 7.17
CA ALA A 47 3.96 -7.58 6.34
C ALA A 47 3.85 -7.20 4.85
N LYS A 48 3.37 -5.99 4.55
CA LYS A 48 3.34 -5.46 3.17
C LYS A 48 4.74 -5.25 2.62
N GLU A 49 5.68 -4.75 3.42
CA GLU A 49 7.08 -4.59 3.00
C GLU A 49 7.72 -5.94 2.61
N ALA A 50 7.49 -7.00 3.41
CA ALA A 50 7.91 -8.35 3.04
C ALA A 50 7.26 -8.82 1.73
N THR A 51 5.97 -8.54 1.55
CA THR A 51 5.25 -8.86 0.29
C THR A 51 5.83 -8.11 -0.92
N ILE A 52 6.18 -6.83 -0.76
CA ILE A 52 6.84 -6.03 -1.80
C ILE A 52 8.19 -6.66 -2.17
N ALA A 53 8.97 -7.12 -1.18
CA ALA A 53 10.23 -7.79 -1.43
C ALA A 53 10.06 -9.12 -2.20
N THR A 54 9.05 -9.92 -1.87
CA THR A 54 8.67 -11.12 -2.65
C THR A 54 8.30 -10.78 -4.09
N LEU A 55 7.52 -9.72 -4.31
CA LEU A 55 7.17 -9.26 -5.66
C LEU A 55 8.39 -8.76 -6.43
N ALA A 56 9.32 -8.08 -5.75
CA ALA A 56 10.58 -7.64 -6.34
C ALA A 56 11.44 -8.84 -6.78
N ARG A 57 11.50 -9.94 -6.01
CA ARG A 57 12.16 -11.17 -6.45
C ARG A 57 11.49 -11.76 -7.68
N LYS A 58 10.16 -11.82 -7.72
CA LYS A 58 9.42 -12.30 -8.91
C LYS A 58 9.72 -11.45 -10.14
N ASN A 59 9.74 -10.12 -9.99
CA ASN A 59 10.11 -9.21 -11.08
C ASN A 59 11.55 -9.42 -11.54
N ALA A 60 12.50 -9.65 -10.62
CA ALA A 60 13.87 -10.00 -10.98
C ALA A 60 13.94 -11.33 -11.74
N GLY A 61 13.09 -12.30 -11.39
CA GLY A 61 12.95 -13.56 -12.11
C GLY A 61 12.35 -13.42 -13.52
N ALA A 62 11.54 -12.38 -13.77
CA ALA A 62 10.98 -12.12 -15.09
C ALA A 62 12.06 -11.77 -16.14
N ALA A 63 13.26 -11.38 -15.71
CA ALA A 63 14.40 -11.15 -16.60
C ALA A 63 14.84 -12.41 -17.37
N PHE A 64 14.47 -13.60 -16.90
CA PHE A 64 14.74 -14.87 -17.58
C PHE A 64 13.65 -15.28 -18.58
N LEU A 65 12.65 -14.43 -18.78
CA LEU A 65 11.53 -14.69 -19.70
C LEU A 65 11.53 -13.64 -20.83
N PRO A 66 11.07 -14.00 -22.03
CA PRO A 66 10.86 -13.02 -23.09
C PRO A 66 9.73 -12.05 -22.71
N THR A 67 9.86 -10.79 -23.13
CA THR A 67 8.83 -9.77 -22.96
C THR A 67 8.03 -9.61 -24.25
N LEU A 68 6.70 -9.54 -24.12
CA LEU A 68 5.79 -9.29 -25.24
C LEU A 68 5.05 -7.97 -24.99
N ASP A 69 5.37 -6.96 -25.79
CA ASP A 69 4.75 -5.65 -25.71
C ASP A 69 3.79 -5.46 -26.88
N VAL A 70 2.52 -5.18 -26.58
CA VAL A 70 1.49 -4.92 -27.58
C VAL A 70 1.05 -3.46 -27.48
N THR A 71 1.28 -2.70 -28.56
CA THR A 71 0.95 -1.29 -28.65
C THR A 71 -0.09 -1.07 -29.74
N ALA A 72 -1.22 -0.48 -29.37
CA ALA A 72 -2.21 0.03 -30.32
C ALA A 72 -2.12 1.56 -30.36
N ASN A 73 -2.00 2.13 -31.55
CA ASN A 73 -2.07 3.56 -31.77
C ASN A 73 -3.29 3.91 -32.64
N LEU A 74 -3.98 4.97 -32.23
CA LEU A 74 -5.02 5.63 -33.00
C LEU A 74 -4.82 7.12 -32.81
N GLY A 75 -4.64 7.86 -33.88
CA GLY A 75 -4.36 9.28 -33.80
C GLY A 75 -4.65 10.00 -35.09
N ARG A 76 -4.70 11.33 -35.01
CA ARG A 76 -4.80 12.21 -36.15
C ARG A 76 -3.44 12.87 -36.36
N ARG A 77 -2.79 12.62 -37.49
CA ARG A 77 -1.58 13.36 -37.88
C ARG A 77 -2.01 14.75 -38.37
N GLY A 78 -1.40 15.78 -37.79
CA GLY A 78 -1.55 17.14 -38.28
C GLY A 78 -0.80 17.29 -39.60
N TYR A 79 -1.45 17.85 -40.61
CA TYR A 79 -0.81 18.26 -41.85
C TYR A 79 -0.25 19.68 -41.65
N SER A 80 1.07 19.84 -41.74
CA SER A 80 1.70 21.17 -41.78
C SER A 80 1.94 21.55 -43.25
N PRO A 81 1.26 22.57 -43.80
CA PRO A 81 1.42 22.96 -45.20
C PRO A 81 2.83 23.51 -45.52
N THR A 82 3.64 23.82 -44.50
CA THR A 82 5.02 24.33 -44.66
C THR A 82 6.02 23.20 -44.96
N PHE A 83 5.69 21.95 -44.65
CA PHE A 83 6.55 20.79 -44.91
C PHE A 83 5.72 19.63 -45.48
N PRO A 84 5.50 19.57 -46.81
CA PRO A 84 4.92 18.38 -47.41
C PRO A 84 5.86 17.19 -47.18
N GLU A 85 5.43 16.18 -46.42
CA GLU A 85 6.16 14.92 -46.26
C GLU A 85 6.19 14.18 -47.61
N THR A 86 7.15 14.50 -48.48
CA THR A 86 7.39 13.71 -49.69
C THR A 86 8.03 12.39 -49.25
N ARG A 87 7.33 11.28 -49.48
CA ARG A 87 7.88 9.94 -49.22
C ARG A 87 8.43 9.39 -50.52
N THR A 88 9.67 8.92 -50.51
CA THR A 88 10.24 8.21 -51.66
C THR A 88 9.80 6.75 -51.58
N ALA A 89 9.10 6.29 -52.60
CA ALA A 89 8.81 4.87 -52.77
C ALA A 89 10.11 4.08 -52.95
N ALA A 90 10.07 2.76 -52.70
CA ALA A 90 11.24 1.89 -52.87
C ALA A 90 11.80 1.89 -54.32
N ASP A 91 11.02 2.37 -55.30
CA ASP A 91 11.37 2.54 -56.71
C ASP A 91 11.92 3.93 -57.07
N GLY A 92 12.08 4.83 -56.08
CA GLY A 92 12.56 6.20 -56.29
C GLY A 92 11.49 7.23 -56.68
N SER A 93 10.23 6.83 -56.84
CA SER A 93 9.12 7.74 -57.15
C SER A 93 8.71 8.58 -55.93
N LEU A 94 8.28 9.82 -56.18
CA LEU A 94 7.79 10.73 -55.13
C LEU A 94 6.30 10.45 -54.85
N ILE A 95 6.00 9.94 -53.67
CA ILE A 95 4.62 9.77 -53.17
C ILE A 95 4.19 11.05 -52.46
N PHE A 96 3.13 11.67 -52.98
CA PHE A 96 2.40 12.73 -52.28
C PHE A 96 1.37 12.09 -51.34
N PRO A 97 1.46 12.29 -50.01
CA PRO A 97 0.53 11.67 -49.07
C PRO A 97 -0.90 12.18 -49.31
N GLY A 98 -1.85 11.26 -49.46
CA GLY A 98 -3.27 11.58 -49.52
C GLY A 98 -3.78 12.21 -48.21
N ILE A 99 -4.82 13.03 -48.32
CA ILE A 99 -5.40 13.95 -47.31
C ILE A 99 -6.03 13.21 -46.10
N ASN A 100 -5.82 11.89 -45.92
CA ASN A 100 -6.40 11.19 -44.77
C ASN A 100 -5.52 11.42 -43.52
N PRO A 101 -5.98 12.22 -42.53
CA PRO A 101 -5.17 12.56 -41.37
C PRO A 101 -5.22 11.45 -40.31
N TRP A 102 -6.07 10.43 -40.47
CA TRP A 102 -6.22 9.36 -39.49
C TRP A 102 -5.15 8.29 -39.67
N THR A 103 -4.40 8.05 -38.59
CA THR A 103 -3.43 6.95 -38.48
C THR A 103 -3.93 5.97 -37.44
N SER A 104 -3.89 4.69 -37.78
CA SER A 104 -4.10 3.59 -36.84
C SER A 104 -3.05 2.52 -37.07
N GLY A 105 -2.67 1.82 -36.02
CA GLY A 105 -1.62 0.82 -36.07
C GLY A 105 -1.64 -0.06 -34.84
N LEU A 106 -1.39 -1.34 -35.03
CA LEU A 106 -1.23 -2.32 -33.97
C LEU A 106 0.15 -2.95 -34.16
N THR A 107 0.98 -2.88 -33.13
CA THR A 107 2.34 -3.41 -33.14
C THR A 107 2.50 -4.36 -31.97
N ALA A 108 3.02 -5.56 -32.22
CA ALA A 108 3.46 -6.49 -31.18
C ALA A 108 4.98 -6.64 -31.29
N GLN A 109 5.69 -6.45 -30.19
CA GLN A 109 7.14 -6.58 -30.10
C GLN A 109 7.46 -7.69 -29.11
N LEU A 110 8.18 -8.71 -29.58
CA LEU A 110 8.80 -9.72 -28.73
C LEU A 110 10.26 -9.32 -28.50
N SER A 111 10.71 -9.28 -27.25
CA SER A 111 12.10 -8.98 -26.89
C SER A 111 12.60 -10.04 -25.92
N GLU A 112 13.76 -10.62 -26.22
CA GLU A 112 14.41 -11.62 -25.36
C GLU A 112 15.88 -11.27 -25.20
N ASN A 113 16.37 -11.33 -23.97
CA ASN A 113 17.78 -11.16 -23.69
C ASN A 113 18.47 -12.52 -23.67
N LEU A 114 19.22 -12.83 -24.73
CA LEU A 114 19.88 -14.13 -24.88
C LEU A 114 21.13 -14.29 -23.99
N PHE A 115 21.80 -13.19 -23.66
CA PHE A 115 23.01 -13.22 -22.84
C PHE A 115 23.32 -11.85 -22.23
N ASP A 116 23.46 -11.80 -20.91
CA ASP A 116 23.70 -10.56 -20.16
C ASP A 116 24.91 -10.64 -19.21
N ASN A 117 25.84 -11.56 -19.51
CA ASN A 117 27.04 -11.81 -18.71
C ASN A 117 26.75 -12.16 -17.22
N GLY A 118 25.59 -12.75 -16.94
CA GLY A 118 25.21 -13.20 -15.60
C GLY A 118 24.59 -12.11 -14.72
N LEU A 119 24.38 -10.91 -15.25
CA LEU A 119 23.79 -9.79 -14.51
C LEU A 119 22.39 -10.13 -13.95
N SER A 120 21.57 -10.85 -14.70
CA SER A 120 20.23 -11.29 -14.26
C SER A 120 20.31 -12.30 -13.12
N ILE A 121 21.32 -13.18 -13.12
CA ILE A 121 21.55 -14.14 -12.03
C ILE A 121 21.87 -13.40 -10.74
N ASP A 122 22.77 -12.42 -10.80
CA ASP A 122 23.16 -11.65 -9.62
C ASP A 122 22.02 -10.78 -9.11
N ARG A 123 21.27 -10.12 -10.01
CA ARG A 123 20.06 -9.36 -9.64
C ARG A 123 19.02 -10.23 -8.95
N TYR A 124 18.79 -11.45 -9.46
CA TYR A 124 17.87 -12.40 -8.84
C TYR A 124 18.35 -12.83 -7.44
N LYS A 125 19.65 -13.16 -7.29
CA LYS A 125 20.24 -13.51 -5.99
C LYS A 125 20.12 -12.37 -4.98
N ILE A 126 20.43 -11.14 -5.40
CA ILE A 126 20.29 -9.95 -4.55
C ILE A 126 18.83 -9.76 -4.14
N ALA A 127 17.89 -9.93 -5.07
CA ALA A 127 16.47 -9.82 -4.76
C ALA A 127 16.00 -10.92 -3.79
N ASN A 128 16.52 -12.14 -3.92
CA ASN A 128 16.23 -13.23 -2.99
C ASN A 128 16.75 -12.95 -1.57
N LEU A 129 17.99 -12.47 -1.44
CA LEU A 129 18.54 -12.06 -0.15
C LEU A 129 17.76 -10.89 0.48
N ARG A 130 17.27 -9.96 -0.33
CA ARG A 130 16.41 -8.86 0.13
C ARG A 130 15.04 -9.34 0.61
N GLU A 131 14.44 -10.34 -0.05
CA GLU A 131 13.21 -10.98 0.43
C GLU A 131 13.41 -11.64 1.80
N GLU A 132 14.49 -12.40 1.95
CA GLU A 132 14.84 -13.03 3.22
C GLU A 132 15.04 -11.99 4.33
N GLN A 133 15.83 -10.94 4.04
CA GLN A 133 16.04 -9.84 4.96
C GLN A 133 14.73 -9.14 5.36
N ALA A 134 13.85 -8.84 4.39
CA ALA A 134 12.57 -8.20 4.66
C ALA A 134 11.64 -9.08 5.51
N THR A 135 11.68 -10.40 5.31
CA THR A 135 10.92 -11.37 6.11
C THR A 135 11.41 -11.38 7.56
N VAL A 136 12.72 -11.39 7.77
CA VAL A 136 13.33 -11.31 9.11
C VAL A 136 12.99 -9.97 9.79
N GLN A 137 13.06 -8.86 9.06
CA GLN A 137 12.68 -7.54 9.58
C GLN A 137 11.21 -7.47 9.96
N ALA A 138 10.31 -8.12 9.21
CA ALA A 138 8.89 -8.18 9.57
C ALA A 138 8.65 -8.94 10.88
N LEU A 139 9.41 -10.01 11.12
CA LEU A 139 9.37 -10.75 12.39
C LEU A 139 9.92 -9.90 13.54
N ASP A 140 11.07 -9.26 13.35
CA ASP A 140 11.68 -8.40 14.38
C ASP A 140 10.74 -7.23 14.76
N ASN A 141 10.15 -6.56 13.77
CA ASN A 141 9.18 -5.49 14.01
C ASN A 141 7.95 -5.96 14.79
N ARG A 142 7.45 -7.16 14.47
CA ARG A 142 6.32 -7.77 15.21
C ARG A 142 6.71 -8.04 16.67
N ASP A 143 7.89 -8.62 16.88
CA ASP A 143 8.35 -9.00 18.22
C ASP A 143 8.65 -7.75 19.08
N GLN A 144 9.14 -6.66 18.47
CA GLN A 144 9.26 -5.36 19.13
C GLN A 144 7.90 -4.79 19.57
N VAL A 145 6.86 -4.91 18.74
CA VAL A 145 5.50 -4.49 19.10
C VAL A 145 4.98 -5.31 20.28
N PHE A 146 5.23 -6.62 20.31
CA PHE A 146 4.83 -7.46 21.45
C PHE A 146 5.55 -7.08 22.74
N LEU A 147 6.86 -6.80 22.66
CA LEU A 147 7.64 -6.34 23.80
C LEU A 147 7.09 -5.01 24.34
N GLU A 148 6.78 -4.06 23.45
CA GLU A 148 6.21 -2.77 23.82
C GLU A 148 4.86 -2.93 24.54
N ILE A 149 3.95 -3.76 24.01
CA ILE A 149 2.66 -4.04 24.65
C ILE A 149 2.85 -4.63 26.05
N GLY A 150 3.78 -5.58 26.20
CA GLY A 150 4.10 -6.16 27.51
C GLY A 150 4.54 -5.09 28.51
N GLN A 151 5.48 -4.22 28.13
CA GLN A 151 5.95 -3.14 28.98
C GLN A 151 4.83 -2.15 29.36
N ARG A 152 3.99 -1.77 28.40
CA ARG A 152 2.85 -0.86 28.62
C ARG A 152 1.81 -1.47 29.56
N PHE A 153 1.53 -2.76 29.41
CA PHE A 153 0.60 -3.47 30.28
C PHE A 153 1.11 -3.50 31.73
N TYR A 154 2.40 -3.80 31.94
CA TYR A 154 2.99 -3.78 33.29
C TYR A 154 2.96 -2.39 33.92
N GLN A 155 3.28 -1.34 33.17
CA GLN A 155 3.18 0.05 33.63
C GLN A 155 1.75 0.39 34.06
N TYR A 156 0.76 0.09 33.21
CA TYR A 156 -0.65 0.33 33.54
C TYR A 156 -1.09 -0.41 34.81
N SER A 157 -0.67 -1.67 34.98
CA SER A 157 -1.01 -2.47 36.15
C SER A 157 -0.38 -1.93 37.44
N LEU A 158 0.80 -1.30 37.35
CA LEU A 158 1.47 -0.66 38.47
C LEU A 158 0.73 0.62 38.87
N ASP A 159 0.41 1.48 37.91
CA ASP A 159 -0.29 2.75 38.16
C ASP A 159 -1.67 2.52 38.77
N ARG A 160 -2.40 1.49 38.29
CA ARG A 160 -3.67 1.06 38.90
C ARG A 160 -3.53 0.68 40.37
N LYS A 161 -2.47 -0.04 40.75
CA LYS A 161 -2.22 -0.41 42.15
C LYS A 161 -1.83 0.78 42.99
N LEU A 162 -1.01 1.69 42.47
CA LEU A 162 -0.63 2.92 43.16
C LEU A 162 -1.85 3.81 43.43
N LEU A 163 -2.76 3.93 42.46
CA LEU A 163 -4.01 4.67 42.62
C LEU A 163 -4.87 4.06 43.72
N ALA A 164 -5.05 2.73 43.71
CA ALA A 164 -5.83 2.03 44.74
C ALA A 164 -5.23 2.24 46.15
N LEU A 165 -3.89 2.20 46.28
CA LEU A 165 -3.22 2.49 47.55
C LEU A 165 -3.40 3.95 48.01
N GLN A 166 -3.42 4.90 47.07
CA GLN A 166 -3.70 6.31 47.40
C GLN A 166 -5.14 6.50 47.85
N GLU A 167 -6.12 5.90 47.17
CA GLU A 167 -7.52 5.94 47.56
C GLU A 167 -7.73 5.37 48.98
N ASP A 168 -7.10 4.23 49.30
CA ASP A 168 -7.12 3.67 50.65
C ASP A 168 -6.49 4.61 51.69
N GLN A 169 -5.43 5.35 51.34
CA GLN A 169 -4.78 6.29 52.26
C GLN A 169 -5.59 7.59 52.47
N PHE A 170 -6.27 8.09 51.44
CA PHE A 170 -7.09 9.31 51.51
C PHE A 170 -8.51 9.06 52.02
N GLY A 171 -9.01 7.82 51.96
CA GLY A 171 -10.34 7.44 52.47
C GLY A 171 -10.45 7.28 54.00
N ILE A 172 -9.38 7.60 54.76
CA ILE A 172 -9.31 7.44 56.24
C ILE A 172 -9.19 8.82 56.94
N LEU A 173 -9.57 9.92 56.29
CA LEU A 173 -9.74 11.25 56.92
C LEU A 173 -11.18 11.73 56.75
#